data_AF-A0A7W1J9F7-F1
#
_entry.id   AF-A0A7W1J9F7-F1
#
_cell.length_a   1.000
_cell.length_b   1.000
_cell.length_c   1.000
_cell.angle_alpha   90.00
_cell.angle_beta   90.00
_cell.angle_gamma   90.00
#
_symmetry.space_group_name_H-M   'P 1'
#
loop_
_entity.id
_entity.type
_entity.pdbx_description
1 polymer ?
#
loop_
_entity_poly.entity_id
_entity_poly.type
_entity_poly.pdbx_seq_one_letter_code
_entity_poly.pdbx_strand_id
1 'polypeptide(L)'
;MCEQRFGFRVQEYGLREVFRRIPDHPALAGLDEDLLKNWRGEATNTAPRLTYEERPYPLIFPTIVNAGVVVTRPWRCGNRGNVASALIEKPACGDFMSLVDGGYSLQYSPLMEYREGKGVVLFCQMDVTGRTERDPAADRLARNILAYVHAFKPTARRSLVYAGDPAGLKHLQSAGFAVEPYVKGALTGDRVLVVSSGGGAALAPDKAAIAAWLGQDGRMIALGLDADEANTFMPIAVSMKSSEHIGSFFDHPPWNSPFAGIGPADVHNREPRNFSLITGKANILGDGVLGFADNGRVIFCQMVPWQFSTKQQNTRRTFRRTSALLTRVLGNLGVQSQTSLLERFSKPVTSIAGQSPEKPRMNAFYLDTLEEWDDPYRFFGW
;
A
#
# COMPACT_ATOMS: atom_id res chain seq x y z
N MET A 1 -13.22 14.71 7.00
CA MET A 1 -13.51 14.81 5.55
C MET A 1 -13.13 13.54 4.79
N CYS A 2 -11.88 13.05 4.84
CA CYS A 2 -11.44 11.88 4.07
C CYS A 2 -12.23 10.59 4.38
N GLU A 3 -12.55 10.35 5.64
CA GLU A 3 -13.36 9.21 6.06
C GLU A 3 -14.81 9.28 5.54
N GLN A 4 -15.57 10.29 5.97
CA GLN A 4 -16.99 10.45 5.59
C GLN A 4 -17.21 10.62 4.08
N ARG A 5 -16.36 11.42 3.42
CA ARG A 5 -16.53 11.72 2.00
C ARG A 5 -15.96 10.63 1.11
N PHE A 6 -14.73 10.20 1.34
CA PHE A 6 -14.06 9.29 0.41
C PHE A 6 -14.10 7.84 0.86
N GLY A 7 -14.33 7.55 2.14
CA GLY A 7 -14.39 6.19 2.69
C GLY A 7 -13.03 5.62 3.09
N PHE A 8 -12.04 6.48 3.34
CA PHE A 8 -10.77 6.06 3.94
C PHE A 8 -10.94 5.70 5.41
N ARG A 9 -10.13 4.75 5.91
CA ARG A 9 -9.94 4.56 7.35
C ARG A 9 -8.91 5.58 7.81
N VAL A 10 -9.33 6.50 8.69
CA VAL A 10 -8.51 7.63 9.13
C VAL A 10 -8.31 7.56 10.64
N GLN A 11 -7.10 7.86 11.10
CA GLN A 11 -6.77 7.90 12.52
C GLN A 11 -6.13 9.22 12.90
N GLU A 12 -6.66 9.88 13.92
CA GLU A 12 -6.05 11.08 14.47
C GLU A 12 -5.11 10.74 15.64
N TYR A 13 -3.82 10.47 15.37
CA TYR A 13 -2.83 10.23 16.44
C TYR A 13 -1.92 11.43 16.70
N GLY A 14 -1.69 12.32 15.73
CA GLY A 14 -0.69 13.39 15.86
C GLY A 14 0.73 12.84 15.89
N LEU A 15 1.30 12.58 14.72
CA LEU A 15 2.68 12.11 14.60
C LEU A 15 3.64 13.29 14.67
N ARG A 16 4.70 13.15 15.48
CA ARG A 16 5.82 14.09 15.52
C ARG A 16 7.00 13.68 14.66
N GLU A 17 6.96 12.48 14.09
CA GLU A 17 8.00 11.93 13.23
C GLU A 17 7.35 11.03 12.18
N VAL A 18 7.83 11.15 10.94
CA VAL A 18 7.38 10.36 9.80
C VAL A 18 8.58 10.00 8.92
N PHE A 19 8.44 8.96 8.11
CA PHE A 19 9.56 8.35 7.39
C PHE A 19 9.34 8.42 5.88
N ARG A 20 10.38 8.80 5.13
CA ARG A 20 10.34 8.80 3.66
C ARG A 20 10.22 7.36 3.18
N ARG A 21 9.26 7.09 2.31
CA ARG A 21 9.15 5.80 1.63
C ARG A 21 9.92 5.81 0.31
N ILE A 22 9.90 6.93 -0.40
CA ILE A 22 10.56 7.12 -1.71
C ILE A 22 11.41 8.40 -1.66
N PRO A 23 12.65 8.33 -1.11
CA PRO A 23 13.46 9.53 -0.85
C PRO A 23 13.79 10.39 -2.07
N ASP A 24 13.88 9.77 -3.26
CA ASP A 24 14.19 10.41 -4.55
C ASP A 24 12.93 10.95 -5.27
N HIS A 25 11.74 10.85 -4.67
CA HIS A 25 10.51 11.41 -5.24
C HIS A 25 10.57 12.95 -5.28
N PRO A 26 10.15 13.63 -6.38
CA PRO A 26 10.20 15.09 -6.49
C PRO A 26 9.47 15.83 -5.37
N ALA A 27 8.33 15.29 -4.90
CA ALA A 27 7.59 15.84 -3.76
C ALA A 27 8.42 15.93 -2.47
N LEU A 28 9.44 15.09 -2.30
CA LEU A 28 10.30 14.99 -1.11
C LEU A 28 11.69 15.63 -1.32
N ALA A 29 11.92 16.31 -2.45
CA ALA A 29 13.21 16.87 -2.80
C ALA A 29 13.76 17.82 -1.72
N GLY A 30 14.91 17.44 -1.16
CA GLY A 30 15.62 18.15 -0.09
C GLY A 30 14.90 18.19 1.26
N LEU A 31 14.07 17.20 1.53
CA LEU A 31 13.59 16.85 2.86
C LEU A 31 14.27 15.54 3.24
N ASP A 32 15.04 15.54 4.32
CA ASP A 32 15.58 14.35 4.96
C ASP A 32 14.74 13.97 6.20
N GLU A 33 15.16 12.93 6.91
CA GLU A 33 14.49 12.45 8.12
C GLU A 33 14.47 13.51 9.23
N ASP A 34 15.53 14.33 9.33
CA ASP A 34 15.62 15.39 10.35
C ASP A 34 14.63 16.53 10.09
N LEU A 35 14.32 16.80 8.81
CA LEU A 35 13.30 17.75 8.40
C LEU A 35 11.87 17.18 8.46
N LEU A 36 11.70 15.89 8.77
CA LEU A 36 10.40 15.22 8.89
C LEU A 36 10.04 14.85 10.33
N LYS A 37 10.59 15.60 11.30
CA LYS A 37 10.26 15.47 12.72
C LYS A 37 10.13 16.82 13.43
N ASN A 38 9.28 16.87 14.46
CA ASN A 38 9.13 17.96 15.42
C ASN A 38 9.00 19.36 14.80
N TRP A 39 8.09 19.52 13.83
CA TRP A 39 7.86 20.81 13.17
C TRP A 39 7.44 21.93 14.14
N ARG A 40 7.83 23.16 13.84
CA ARG A 40 7.61 24.34 14.69
C ARG A 40 6.14 24.60 14.99
N GLY A 41 5.86 25.16 16.16
CA GLY A 41 4.51 25.45 16.65
C GLY A 41 3.66 24.19 16.89
N GLU A 42 2.35 24.41 16.89
CA GLU A 42 1.33 23.39 17.09
C GLU A 42 0.44 23.27 15.86
N ALA A 43 0.06 22.03 15.50
CA ALA A 43 -0.94 21.81 14.46
C ALA A 43 -2.34 22.20 14.96
N THR A 44 -3.10 22.89 14.10
CA THR A 44 -4.46 23.39 14.36
C THR A 44 -5.53 22.64 13.56
N ASN A 45 -5.13 21.61 12.79
CA ASN A 45 -6.06 20.79 12.00
C ASN A 45 -6.92 19.86 12.86
N THR A 46 -6.48 19.58 14.09
CA THR A 46 -7.23 18.82 15.09
C THR A 46 -7.18 19.56 16.43
N ALA A 47 -8.10 19.24 17.34
CA ALA A 47 -8.07 19.79 18.68
C ALA A 47 -6.83 19.25 19.45
N PRO A 48 -6.18 20.08 20.29
CA PRO A 48 -5.02 19.68 21.08
C PRO A 48 -5.38 18.64 22.16
N ARG A 49 -6.66 18.55 22.53
CA ARG A 49 -7.21 17.52 23.42
C ARG A 49 -8.45 16.96 22.73
N LEU A 50 -8.60 15.65 22.71
CA LEU A 50 -9.83 15.03 22.22
C LEU A 50 -10.89 15.05 23.33
N THR A 51 -12.16 15.08 22.91
CA THR A 51 -13.28 14.72 23.78
C THR A 51 -13.37 13.20 23.78
N TYR A 52 -13.35 12.59 24.97
CA TYR A 52 -13.40 11.14 25.12
C TYR A 52 -14.72 10.70 25.75
N GLU A 53 -15.17 9.52 25.37
CA GLU A 53 -16.13 8.76 26.16
C GLU A 53 -15.36 7.73 27.00
N GLU A 54 -15.76 7.53 28.25
CA GLU A 54 -15.13 6.54 29.13
C GLU A 54 -15.93 5.25 29.11
N ARG A 55 -15.27 4.11 28.92
CA ARG A 55 -15.92 2.81 29.20
C ARG A 55 -15.89 2.55 30.70
N PRO A 56 -17.00 2.11 31.31
CA PRO A 56 -17.01 1.70 32.71
C PRO A 56 -16.18 0.41 32.93
N TYR A 57 -15.68 0.28 34.17
CA TYR A 57 -14.93 -0.82 34.82
C TYR A 57 -14.89 -2.21 34.11
N PRO A 58 -13.76 -2.96 34.08
CA PRO A 58 -12.60 -2.91 35.00
C PRO A 58 -11.42 -2.01 34.62
N LEU A 59 -11.43 -1.38 33.44
CA LEU A 59 -10.36 -0.48 33.03
C LEU A 59 -10.95 0.78 32.37
N ILE A 60 -10.75 1.93 33.01
CA ILE A 60 -11.16 3.25 32.50
C ILE A 60 -10.12 3.67 31.47
N PHE A 61 -10.43 3.46 30.19
CA PHE A 61 -9.65 4.01 29.09
C PHE A 61 -10.50 5.02 28.32
N PRO A 62 -9.90 6.12 27.84
CA PRO A 62 -10.61 6.99 26.93
C PRO A 62 -10.90 6.24 25.63
N THR A 63 -12.12 6.40 25.14
CA THR A 63 -12.58 5.78 23.91
C THR A 63 -13.08 6.83 22.92
N ILE A 64 -13.00 6.47 21.65
CA ILE A 64 -13.57 7.24 20.53
C ILE A 64 -14.38 6.30 19.64
N VAL A 65 -15.31 6.85 18.88
CA VAL A 65 -15.91 6.15 17.74
C VAL A 65 -15.05 6.41 16.51
N ASN A 66 -14.41 5.37 16.00
CA ASN A 66 -13.62 5.41 14.79
C ASN A 66 -14.27 4.53 13.73
N ALA A 67 -14.69 5.09 12.59
CA ALA A 67 -15.35 4.35 11.52
C ALA A 67 -16.50 3.45 12.02
N GLY A 68 -17.34 4.00 12.89
CA GLY A 68 -18.48 3.31 13.50
C GLY A 68 -18.14 2.21 14.52
N VAL A 69 -16.87 2.08 14.91
CA VAL A 69 -16.40 1.11 15.92
C VAL A 69 -15.85 1.87 17.13
N VAL A 70 -16.29 1.49 18.34
CA VAL A 70 -15.75 2.04 19.58
C VAL A 70 -14.37 1.42 19.84
N VAL A 71 -13.34 2.24 19.90
CA VAL A 71 -11.96 1.83 20.16
C VAL A 71 -11.37 2.59 21.34
N THR A 72 -10.45 1.98 22.08
CA THR A 72 -9.64 2.71 23.08
C THR A 72 -8.62 3.60 22.39
N ARG A 73 -8.27 4.70 23.05
CA ARG A 73 -7.35 5.70 22.52
C ARG A 73 -6.30 6.08 23.57
N PRO A 74 -5.06 6.38 23.19
CA PRO A 74 -4.14 7.08 24.08
C PRO A 74 -4.61 8.52 24.34
N TRP A 75 -4.26 9.07 25.50
CA TRP A 75 -4.52 10.48 25.79
C TRP A 75 -3.71 11.39 24.85
N ARG A 76 -4.40 12.29 24.15
CA ARG A 76 -3.79 13.40 23.42
C ARG A 76 -3.57 14.60 24.35
N CYS A 77 -2.30 14.96 24.53
CA CYS A 77 -1.84 16.08 25.34
C CYS A 77 -1.14 17.15 24.47
N GLY A 78 -1.87 17.74 23.52
CA GLY A 78 -1.40 18.81 22.64
C GLY A 78 -0.96 18.35 21.25
N ASN A 79 -0.70 19.33 20.38
CA ASN A 79 -0.32 19.13 18.98
C ASN A 79 1.05 19.74 18.63
N ARG A 80 1.81 20.17 19.64
CA ARG A 80 3.14 20.73 19.44
C ARG A 80 4.07 19.71 18.80
N GLY A 81 4.81 20.14 17.78
CA GLY A 81 5.76 19.28 17.08
C GLY A 81 5.11 18.34 16.05
N ASN A 82 3.77 18.32 15.93
CA ASN A 82 3.12 17.42 14.99
C ASN A 82 3.53 17.76 13.55
N VAL A 83 3.82 16.72 12.79
CA VAL A 83 4.11 16.72 11.36
C VAL A 83 2.90 16.22 10.57
N ALA A 84 2.06 15.35 11.16
CA ALA A 84 0.81 14.87 10.55
C ALA A 84 -0.24 14.56 11.62
N SER A 85 -1.44 15.15 11.50
CA SER A 85 -2.47 15.06 12.55
C SER A 85 -3.57 14.03 12.29
N ALA A 86 -3.91 13.77 11.03
CA ALA A 86 -4.90 12.76 10.62
C ALA A 86 -4.25 11.78 9.63
N LEU A 87 -4.35 10.47 9.85
CA LEU A 87 -3.55 9.49 9.14
C LEU A 87 -4.43 8.52 8.39
N ILE A 88 -4.23 8.38 7.09
CA ILE A 88 -4.95 7.40 6.29
C ILE A 88 -4.24 6.05 6.41
N GLU A 89 -4.97 4.99 6.79
CA GLU A 89 -4.46 3.61 6.72
C GLU A 89 -4.21 3.27 5.26
N LYS A 90 -3.02 2.73 4.95
CA LYS A 90 -2.61 2.39 3.59
C LYS A 90 -3.68 1.54 2.89
N PRO A 91 -4.29 2.02 1.79
CA PRO A 91 -5.27 1.27 1.02
C PRO A 91 -4.70 -0.04 0.46
N ALA A 92 -5.54 -1.07 0.42
CA ALA A 92 -5.24 -2.32 -0.26
C ALA A 92 -5.81 -2.36 -1.69
N CYS A 93 -6.80 -1.53 -2.01
CA CYS A 93 -7.42 -1.44 -3.33
C CYS A 93 -7.11 -0.09 -3.98
N GLY A 94 -6.81 -0.08 -5.27
CA GLY A 94 -6.42 1.12 -6.01
C GLY A 94 -4.92 1.30 -6.19
N ASP A 95 -4.50 2.15 -7.13
CA ASP A 95 -3.10 2.52 -7.36
C ASP A 95 -2.65 3.63 -6.38
N PHE A 96 -2.57 3.28 -5.09
CA PHE A 96 -2.09 4.17 -4.02
C PHE A 96 -0.60 3.93 -3.74
N MET A 97 0.24 4.95 -3.90
CA MET A 97 1.67 4.92 -3.62
C MET A 97 1.97 5.79 -2.40
N SER A 98 2.40 5.15 -1.31
CA SER A 98 2.87 5.90 -0.15
C SER A 98 4.19 6.60 -0.46
N LEU A 99 4.25 7.91 -0.22
CA LEU A 99 5.47 8.71 -0.32
C LEU A 99 6.12 8.86 1.05
N VAL A 100 5.29 8.97 2.10
CA VAL A 100 5.70 9.08 3.49
C VAL A 100 4.84 8.12 4.31
N ASP A 101 5.48 7.37 5.20
CA ASP A 101 4.82 6.45 6.14
C ASP A 101 4.95 6.95 7.59
N GLY A 102 4.05 6.49 8.44
CA GLY A 102 4.13 6.79 9.87
C GLY A 102 3.23 5.91 10.73
N GLY A 103 3.29 6.20 12.04
CA GLY A 103 2.56 5.49 13.07
C GLY A 103 3.08 4.08 13.32
N TYR A 104 2.42 3.37 14.23
CA TYR A 104 2.88 2.07 14.69
C TYR A 104 2.99 1.08 13.53
N SER A 105 4.17 0.48 13.40
CA SER A 105 4.48 -0.49 12.37
C SER A 105 4.30 0.02 10.93
N LEU A 106 4.35 1.34 10.73
CA LEU A 106 4.25 2.02 9.41
C LEU A 106 2.96 1.67 8.66
N GLN A 107 1.85 1.54 9.39
CA GLN A 107 0.54 1.17 8.82
C GLN A 107 -0.13 2.33 8.07
N TYR A 108 0.26 3.57 8.37
CA TYR A 108 -0.39 4.76 7.83
C TYR A 108 0.52 5.51 6.87
N SER A 109 -0.10 6.24 5.95
CA SER A 109 0.59 7.13 5.03
C SER A 109 0.06 8.57 5.16
N PRO A 110 0.85 9.49 5.74
CA PRO A 110 0.53 10.91 5.76
C PRO A 110 0.60 11.59 4.39
N LEU A 111 1.35 11.05 3.43
CA LEU A 111 1.45 11.58 2.08
C LEU A 111 1.45 10.44 1.08
N MET A 112 0.42 10.39 0.24
CA MET A 112 0.28 9.35 -0.78
C MET A 112 -0.19 9.92 -2.12
N GLU A 113 0.26 9.28 -3.18
CA GLU A 113 -0.19 9.47 -4.54
C GLU A 113 -1.24 8.43 -4.91
N TYR A 114 -2.30 8.87 -5.57
CA TYR A 114 -3.28 8.00 -6.20
C TYR A 114 -3.33 8.30 -7.70
N ARG A 115 -3.34 7.24 -8.53
CA ARG A 115 -3.46 7.38 -9.98
C ARG A 115 -4.65 6.60 -10.50
N GLU A 116 -5.45 7.25 -11.33
CA GLU A 116 -6.54 6.60 -12.05
C GLU A 116 -6.74 7.29 -13.41
N GLY A 117 -6.87 6.50 -14.47
CA GLY A 117 -6.90 7.01 -15.84
C GLY A 117 -5.65 7.84 -16.16
N LYS A 118 -5.88 9.07 -16.62
CA LYS A 118 -4.84 10.07 -16.95
C LYS A 118 -4.57 11.06 -15.81
N GLY A 119 -5.19 10.88 -14.65
CA GLY A 119 -5.08 11.81 -13.53
C GLY A 119 -4.12 11.33 -12.45
N VAL A 120 -3.73 12.27 -11.59
CA VAL A 120 -3.10 12.01 -10.30
C VAL A 120 -3.85 12.80 -9.23
N VAL A 121 -3.99 12.21 -8.05
CA VAL A 121 -4.50 12.86 -6.84
C VAL A 121 -3.45 12.67 -5.76
N LEU A 122 -2.93 13.76 -5.19
CA LEU A 122 -2.11 13.69 -3.99
C LEU A 122 -2.97 13.91 -2.74
N PHE A 123 -2.96 12.94 -1.84
CA PHE A 123 -3.52 13.06 -0.50
C PHE A 123 -2.41 13.49 0.45
N CYS A 124 -2.48 14.73 0.92
CA CYS A 124 -1.56 15.28 1.90
C CYS A 124 -2.27 15.43 3.24
N GLN A 125 -1.87 14.64 4.23
CA GLN A 125 -2.26 14.76 5.63
C GLN A 125 -1.11 15.20 6.53
N MET A 126 0.01 15.57 5.91
CA MET A 126 1.08 16.33 6.55
C MET A 126 0.52 17.71 6.92
N ASP A 127 0.83 18.21 8.11
CA ASP A 127 0.36 19.49 8.64
C ASP A 127 1.11 20.67 7.98
N VAL A 128 1.13 20.70 6.64
CA VAL A 128 1.77 21.74 5.82
C VAL A 128 1.04 23.08 5.88
N THR A 129 -0.20 23.06 6.36
CA THR A 129 -1.02 24.21 6.69
C THR A 129 -1.70 23.97 8.05
N GLY A 130 -2.33 25.01 8.62
CA GLY A 130 -2.98 24.91 9.92
C GLY A 130 -1.96 24.72 11.04
N ARG A 131 -1.10 25.71 11.23
CA ARG A 131 -0.08 25.72 12.29
C ARG A 131 -0.02 27.08 12.98
N THR A 132 0.36 27.10 14.25
CA THR A 132 0.59 28.35 15.01
C THR A 132 1.90 29.07 14.64
N GLU A 133 2.87 28.34 14.10
CA GLU A 133 4.13 28.89 13.58
C GLU A 133 4.42 28.33 12.19
N ARG A 134 5.12 29.11 11.36
CA ARG A 134 5.63 28.63 10.08
C ARG A 134 6.79 27.66 10.29
N ASP A 135 6.81 26.60 9.51
CA ASP A 135 7.90 25.63 9.48
C ASP A 135 8.52 25.56 8.05
N PRO A 136 9.83 25.73 7.89
CA PRO A 136 10.47 25.69 6.57
C PRO A 136 10.32 24.36 5.82
N ALA A 137 10.30 23.23 6.54
CA ALA A 137 10.11 21.91 5.94
C ALA A 137 8.68 21.74 5.42
N ALA A 138 7.69 22.21 6.18
CA ALA A 138 6.29 22.28 5.74
C ALA A 138 6.13 23.14 4.46
N ASP A 139 6.71 24.35 4.45
CA ASP A 139 6.67 25.26 3.29
C ASP A 139 7.37 24.67 2.06
N ARG A 140 8.46 23.92 2.26
CA ARG A 140 9.16 23.22 1.18
C ARG A 140 8.32 22.08 0.62
N LEU A 141 7.75 21.24 1.49
CA LEU A 141 6.90 20.13 1.08
C LEU A 141 5.69 20.60 0.27
N ALA A 142 5.00 21.64 0.73
CA ALA A 142 3.86 22.22 0.01
C ALA A 142 4.25 22.68 -1.41
N ARG A 143 5.39 23.38 -1.55
CA ARG A 143 5.91 23.81 -2.86
C ARG A 143 6.26 22.63 -3.76
N ASN A 144 6.96 21.63 -3.23
CA ASN A 144 7.35 20.44 -3.98
C ASN A 144 6.12 19.67 -4.48
N ILE A 145 5.08 19.52 -3.65
CA ILE A 145 3.81 18.88 -4.01
C ILE A 145 3.15 19.60 -5.18
N LEU A 146 3.01 20.93 -5.11
CA LEU A 146 2.40 21.71 -6.19
C LEU A 146 3.21 21.64 -7.49
N ALA A 147 4.54 21.73 -7.40
CA ALA A 147 5.43 21.61 -8.54
C ALA A 147 5.32 20.22 -9.20
N TYR A 148 5.28 19.16 -8.40
CA TYR A 148 5.12 17.79 -8.89
C TYR A 148 3.79 17.59 -9.61
N VAL A 149 2.67 17.99 -9.00
CA VAL A 149 1.34 17.85 -9.62
C VAL A 149 1.25 18.65 -10.92
N HIS A 150 1.83 19.85 -10.95
CA HIS A 150 1.88 20.67 -12.17
C HIS A 150 2.68 20.01 -13.30
N ALA A 151 3.80 19.34 -12.97
CA ALA A 151 4.67 18.68 -13.93
C ALA A 151 4.26 17.24 -14.26
N PHE A 152 3.24 16.69 -13.59
CA PHE A 152 2.84 15.29 -13.73
C PHE A 152 2.46 14.95 -15.17
N LYS A 153 2.97 13.82 -15.65
CA LYS A 153 2.61 13.25 -16.94
C LYS A 153 2.10 11.82 -16.76
N PRO A 154 0.96 11.45 -17.38
CA PRO A 154 0.45 10.09 -17.30
C PRO A 154 1.44 9.09 -17.90
N THR A 155 1.65 7.97 -17.21
CA THR A 155 2.39 6.83 -17.75
C THR A 155 1.46 5.88 -18.51
N ALA A 156 2.05 5.05 -19.38
CA ALA A 156 1.30 4.03 -20.11
C ALA A 156 0.52 3.12 -19.13
N ARG A 157 -0.71 2.81 -19.50
CA ARG A 157 -1.59 1.92 -18.72
C ARG A 157 -1.61 0.55 -19.37
N ARG A 158 -1.74 -0.47 -18.54
CA ARG A 158 -1.75 -1.86 -18.97
C ARG A 158 -2.96 -2.61 -18.43
N SER A 159 -3.49 -3.53 -19.21
CA SER A 159 -4.51 -4.48 -18.75
C SER A 159 -3.86 -5.70 -18.10
N LEU A 160 -4.63 -6.41 -17.27
CA LEU A 160 -4.15 -7.53 -16.47
C LEU A 160 -4.61 -8.86 -17.05
N VAL A 161 -3.66 -9.73 -17.37
CA VAL A 161 -3.90 -11.12 -17.73
C VAL A 161 -3.44 -12.03 -16.60
N TYR A 162 -4.21 -13.06 -16.27
CA TYR A 162 -3.95 -13.93 -15.11
C TYR A 162 -3.95 -15.41 -15.49
N ALA A 163 -2.95 -16.15 -15.00
CA ALA A 163 -2.88 -17.61 -15.05
C ALA A 163 -2.53 -18.15 -13.66
N GLY A 164 -3.38 -18.98 -13.07
CA GLY A 164 -3.11 -19.55 -11.75
C GLY A 164 -4.37 -19.91 -11.00
N ASP A 165 -4.24 -20.06 -9.68
CA ASP A 165 -5.29 -20.53 -8.80
C ASP A 165 -6.50 -19.56 -8.72
N PRO A 166 -7.72 -20.06 -8.45
CA PRO A 166 -8.90 -19.20 -8.34
C PRO A 166 -8.88 -18.17 -7.19
N ALA A 167 -8.09 -18.40 -6.13
CA ALA A 167 -8.06 -17.50 -4.98
C ALA A 167 -7.33 -16.19 -5.34
N GLY A 168 -6.25 -16.26 -6.10
CA GLY A 168 -5.56 -15.08 -6.63
C GLY A 168 -6.41 -14.27 -7.60
N LEU A 169 -7.14 -14.94 -8.51
CA LEU A 169 -8.08 -14.29 -9.42
C LEU A 169 -9.14 -13.49 -8.63
N LYS A 170 -9.76 -14.14 -7.64
CA LYS A 170 -10.76 -13.50 -6.77
C LYS A 170 -10.18 -12.33 -5.97
N HIS A 171 -8.94 -12.46 -5.49
CA HIS A 171 -8.26 -11.40 -4.75
C HIS A 171 -8.05 -10.16 -5.60
N LEU A 172 -7.51 -10.32 -6.81
CA LEU A 172 -7.27 -9.23 -7.76
C LEU A 172 -8.57 -8.53 -8.16
N GLN A 173 -9.63 -9.29 -8.44
CA GLN A 173 -10.94 -8.73 -8.74
C GLN A 173 -11.50 -7.92 -7.55
N SER A 174 -11.37 -8.45 -6.33
CA SER A 174 -11.80 -7.75 -5.11
C SER A 174 -11.00 -6.47 -4.85
N ALA A 175 -9.74 -6.41 -5.31
CA ALA A 175 -8.88 -5.24 -5.22
C ALA A 175 -9.15 -4.17 -6.30
N GLY A 176 -10.13 -4.41 -7.18
CA GLY A 176 -10.59 -3.46 -8.19
C GLY A 176 -9.88 -3.58 -9.55
N PHE A 177 -9.20 -4.69 -9.82
CA PHE A 177 -8.59 -4.94 -11.13
C PHE A 177 -9.58 -5.62 -12.08
N ALA A 178 -9.59 -5.18 -13.33
CA ALA A 178 -10.19 -5.93 -14.43
C ALA A 178 -9.21 -7.02 -14.85
N VAL A 179 -9.57 -8.29 -14.59
CA VAL A 179 -8.68 -9.44 -14.80
C VAL A 179 -9.19 -10.31 -15.94
N GLU A 180 -8.39 -10.46 -16.98
CA GLU A 180 -8.65 -11.39 -18.08
C GLU A 180 -7.95 -12.73 -17.79
N PRO A 181 -8.62 -13.88 -17.95
CA PRO A 181 -7.94 -15.16 -17.89
C PRO A 181 -6.95 -15.27 -19.06
N TYR A 182 -5.81 -15.90 -18.82
CA TYR A 182 -4.86 -16.20 -19.89
C TYR A 182 -5.49 -17.12 -20.92
N VAL A 183 -5.42 -16.70 -22.18
CA VAL A 183 -5.68 -17.55 -23.34
C VAL A 183 -4.50 -17.43 -24.30
N LYS A 184 -4.23 -18.50 -25.06
CA LYS A 184 -3.11 -18.51 -25.99
C LYS A 184 -3.21 -17.35 -26.99
N GLY A 185 -2.11 -16.62 -27.16
CA GLY A 185 -2.03 -15.44 -28.03
C GLY A 185 -2.54 -14.14 -27.41
N ALA A 186 -2.95 -14.14 -26.14
CA ALA A 186 -3.44 -12.95 -25.44
C ALA A 186 -2.36 -11.94 -25.02
N LEU A 187 -1.07 -12.16 -25.32
CA LEU A 187 0.03 -11.32 -24.85
C LEU A 187 0.37 -10.24 -25.88
N THR A 188 0.03 -8.99 -25.55
CA THR A 188 0.35 -7.77 -26.30
C THR A 188 1.13 -6.79 -25.40
N GLY A 189 1.82 -5.79 -25.98
CA GLY A 189 2.73 -4.89 -25.23
C GLY A 189 2.06 -4.01 -24.16
N ASP A 190 0.74 -3.85 -24.24
CA ASP A 190 -0.10 -3.12 -23.29
C ASP A 190 -0.64 -4.02 -22.16
N ARG A 191 -0.08 -5.22 -21.97
CA ARG A 191 -0.55 -6.18 -20.95
C ARG A 191 0.50 -6.46 -19.90
N VAL A 192 0.04 -6.88 -18.73
CA VAL A 192 0.85 -7.48 -17.66
C VAL A 192 0.32 -8.89 -17.39
N LEU A 193 1.22 -9.87 -17.37
CA LEU A 193 0.88 -11.26 -17.04
C LEU A 193 1.16 -11.55 -15.56
N VAL A 194 0.13 -11.90 -14.81
CA VAL A 194 0.25 -12.40 -13.45
C VAL A 194 0.18 -13.91 -13.47
N VAL A 195 1.14 -14.55 -12.82
CA VAL A 195 1.18 -16.00 -12.67
C VAL A 195 1.21 -16.36 -11.19
N SER A 196 0.25 -17.15 -10.73
CA SER A 196 0.28 -17.78 -9.41
C SER A 196 0.30 -19.30 -9.53
N SER A 197 0.32 -20.00 -8.39
CA SER A 197 0.44 -21.45 -8.34
C SER A 197 -0.59 -22.16 -9.23
N GLY A 198 -0.13 -23.17 -9.96
CA GLY A 198 -0.90 -23.92 -10.96
C GLY A 198 -0.90 -23.26 -12.35
N GLY A 199 -0.47 -22.00 -12.48
CA GLY A 199 -0.45 -21.26 -13.75
C GLY A 199 0.66 -21.73 -14.69
N GLY A 200 1.76 -22.27 -14.17
CA GLY A 200 2.92 -22.66 -14.98
C GLY A 200 2.59 -23.71 -16.04
N ALA A 201 1.72 -24.68 -15.71
CA ALA A 201 1.31 -25.74 -16.63
C ALA A 201 0.57 -25.22 -17.87
N ALA A 202 -0.27 -24.19 -17.70
CA ALA A 202 -1.00 -23.57 -18.81
C ALA A 202 -0.08 -22.73 -19.71
N LEU A 203 1.02 -22.20 -19.16
CA LEU A 203 1.95 -21.33 -19.85
C LEU A 203 3.14 -22.06 -20.48
N ALA A 204 3.48 -23.26 -20.00
CA ALA A 204 4.62 -24.03 -20.50
C ALA A 204 4.65 -24.21 -22.03
N PRO A 205 3.52 -24.47 -22.74
CA PRO A 205 3.51 -24.56 -24.20
C PRO A 205 3.86 -23.26 -24.92
N ASP A 206 3.69 -22.10 -24.27
CA ASP A 206 3.86 -20.77 -24.85
C ASP A 206 5.16 -20.08 -24.39
N LYS A 207 6.10 -20.82 -23.78
CA LYS A 207 7.40 -20.32 -23.29
C LYS A 207 8.15 -19.42 -24.29
N ALA A 208 8.21 -19.81 -25.57
CA ALA A 208 8.86 -19.03 -26.61
C ALA A 208 8.11 -17.72 -26.94
N ALA A 209 6.77 -17.76 -26.92
CA ALA A 209 5.95 -16.57 -27.13
C ALA A 209 6.07 -15.58 -25.96
N ILE A 210 6.11 -16.09 -24.72
CA ILE A 210 6.36 -15.28 -23.51
C ILE A 210 7.74 -14.62 -23.60
N ALA A 211 8.77 -15.35 -24.03
CA ALA A 211 10.11 -14.81 -24.22
C ALA A 211 10.13 -13.65 -25.23
N ALA A 212 9.49 -13.85 -26.40
CA ALA A 212 9.40 -12.82 -27.44
C ALA A 212 8.64 -11.58 -26.95
N TRP A 213 7.54 -11.79 -26.22
CA TRP A 213 6.72 -10.72 -25.66
C TRP A 213 7.46 -9.91 -24.59
N LEU A 214 8.19 -10.56 -23.67
CA LEU A 214 9.05 -9.86 -22.69
C LEU A 214 10.13 -9.02 -23.42
N GLY A 215 10.66 -9.54 -24.52
CA GLY A 215 11.57 -8.80 -25.41
C GLY A 215 10.98 -7.50 -25.98
N GLN A 216 9.65 -7.41 -26.09
CA GLN A 216 8.89 -6.25 -26.58
C GLN A 216 8.27 -5.41 -25.45
N ASP A 217 8.98 -5.28 -24.32
CA ASP A 217 8.52 -4.56 -23.11
C ASP A 217 7.26 -5.16 -22.45
N GLY A 218 6.97 -6.43 -22.71
CA GLY A 218 6.06 -7.23 -21.90
C GLY A 218 6.51 -7.25 -20.44
N ARG A 219 5.56 -7.33 -19.51
CA ARG A 219 5.86 -7.36 -18.06
C ARG A 219 5.08 -8.47 -17.39
N MET A 220 5.75 -9.23 -16.55
CA MET A 220 5.13 -10.32 -15.80
C MET A 220 5.44 -10.24 -14.32
N ILE A 221 4.57 -10.84 -13.52
CA ILE A 221 4.77 -11.05 -12.09
C ILE A 221 4.46 -12.50 -11.73
N ALA A 222 5.39 -13.14 -11.03
CA ALA A 222 5.24 -14.47 -10.46
C ALA A 222 4.96 -14.37 -8.97
N LEU A 223 3.86 -14.97 -8.54
CA LEU A 223 3.32 -14.88 -7.19
C LEU A 223 3.44 -16.22 -6.47
N GLY A 224 4.33 -16.28 -5.49
CA GLY A 224 4.50 -17.45 -4.60
C GLY A 224 4.87 -18.75 -5.31
N LEU A 225 5.47 -18.66 -6.51
CA LEU A 225 5.93 -19.83 -7.26
C LEU A 225 7.25 -20.34 -6.69
N ASP A 226 7.43 -21.67 -6.68
CA ASP A 226 8.74 -22.26 -6.51
C ASP A 226 9.55 -22.25 -7.83
N ALA A 227 10.82 -22.66 -7.72
CA ALA A 227 11.71 -22.68 -8.87
C ALA A 227 11.27 -23.67 -9.95
N ASP A 228 10.70 -24.83 -9.57
CA ASP A 228 10.31 -25.87 -10.52
C ASP A 228 9.17 -25.38 -11.39
N GLU A 229 8.11 -24.83 -10.78
CA GLU A 229 6.96 -24.28 -11.50
C GLU A 229 7.37 -23.05 -12.33
N ALA A 230 8.11 -22.10 -11.75
CA ALA A 230 8.54 -20.89 -12.46
C ALA A 230 9.35 -21.22 -13.73
N ASN A 231 10.26 -22.19 -13.65
CA ASN A 231 11.15 -22.54 -14.74
C ASN A 231 10.46 -23.29 -15.89
N THR A 232 9.24 -23.80 -15.70
CA THR A 232 8.47 -24.46 -16.76
C THR A 232 8.14 -23.53 -17.93
N PHE A 233 7.89 -22.24 -17.66
CA PHE A 233 7.41 -21.28 -18.66
C PHE A 233 8.26 -20.01 -18.77
N MET A 234 9.08 -19.68 -17.77
CA MET A 234 9.92 -18.49 -17.81
C MET A 234 11.10 -18.64 -18.80
N PRO A 235 11.46 -17.56 -19.53
CA PRO A 235 12.64 -17.56 -20.39
C PRO A 235 13.96 -17.45 -19.60
N ILE A 236 13.90 -17.01 -18.34
CA ILE A 236 15.07 -16.88 -17.45
C ILE A 236 14.95 -17.96 -16.39
N ALA A 237 15.98 -18.79 -16.28
CA ALA A 237 16.07 -19.79 -15.22
C ALA A 237 16.31 -19.09 -13.88
N VAL A 238 15.35 -19.19 -12.96
CA VAL A 238 15.44 -18.63 -11.61
C VAL A 238 15.82 -19.71 -10.60
N SER A 239 16.64 -19.36 -9.63
CA SER A 239 16.99 -20.23 -8.50
C SER A 239 16.30 -19.75 -7.24
N MET A 240 15.74 -20.67 -6.48
CA MET A 240 15.08 -20.40 -5.20
C MET A 240 15.48 -21.45 -4.16
N LYS A 241 15.35 -21.10 -2.88
CA LYS A 241 15.51 -22.01 -1.75
C LYS A 241 14.28 -21.97 -0.86
N SER A 242 13.89 -23.12 -0.32
CA SER A 242 12.91 -23.16 0.77
C SER A 242 13.57 -22.70 2.06
N SER A 243 13.06 -21.62 2.65
CA SER A 243 13.60 -21.04 3.90
C SER A 243 12.49 -20.28 4.64
N GLU A 244 12.60 -20.23 5.96
CA GLU A 244 11.68 -19.46 6.79
C GLU A 244 11.80 -17.96 6.47
N HIS A 245 10.67 -17.26 6.42
CA HIS A 245 10.61 -15.81 6.31
C HIS A 245 9.70 -15.20 7.38
N ILE A 246 10.26 -14.24 8.13
CA ILE A 246 9.55 -13.43 9.14
C ILE A 246 9.57 -11.95 8.76
N GLY A 247 10.69 -11.48 8.23
CA GLY A 247 10.86 -10.12 7.76
C GLY A 247 12.30 -9.92 7.31
N SER A 248 12.52 -8.91 6.51
CA SER A 248 13.84 -8.58 6.01
C SER A 248 14.01 -7.07 5.93
N PHE A 249 15.25 -6.61 6.08
CA PHE A 249 15.62 -5.21 5.92
C PHE A 249 16.21 -4.99 4.52
N PHE A 250 15.84 -3.88 3.90
CA PHE A 250 16.40 -3.41 2.64
C PHE A 250 16.22 -1.90 2.52
N ASP A 251 17.11 -1.26 1.76
CA ASP A 251 17.05 0.16 1.48
C ASP A 251 15.84 0.53 0.61
N HIS A 252 15.50 1.82 0.58
CA HIS A 252 14.40 2.35 -0.21
C HIS A 252 14.59 2.04 -1.71
N PRO A 253 13.67 1.28 -2.34
CA PRO A 253 13.70 1.14 -3.79
C PRO A 253 13.57 2.51 -4.47
N PRO A 254 14.39 2.80 -5.51
CA PRO A 254 14.30 4.05 -6.25
C PRO A 254 12.89 4.31 -6.82
N TRP A 255 12.54 5.57 -7.07
CA TRP A 255 11.21 5.93 -7.57
C TRP A 255 10.84 5.28 -8.90
N ASN A 256 11.82 4.99 -9.77
CA ASN A 256 11.62 4.29 -11.03
C ASN A 256 11.67 2.76 -10.94
N SER A 257 11.85 2.20 -9.73
CA SER A 257 11.90 0.76 -9.47
C SER A 257 10.52 0.12 -9.58
N PRO A 258 10.42 -1.15 -10.01
CA PRO A 258 9.17 -1.92 -9.86
C PRO A 258 8.70 -2.05 -8.41
N PHE A 259 9.59 -1.83 -7.44
CA PHE A 259 9.28 -1.86 -6.00
C PHE A 259 9.17 -0.47 -5.36
N ALA A 260 9.06 0.60 -6.15
CA ALA A 260 8.83 1.95 -5.62
C ALA A 260 7.61 1.98 -4.68
N GLY A 261 7.76 2.58 -3.50
CA GLY A 261 6.70 2.64 -2.50
C GLY A 261 6.62 1.43 -1.56
N ILE A 262 7.48 0.42 -1.72
CA ILE A 262 7.54 -0.78 -0.86
C ILE A 262 8.63 -0.65 0.19
N GLY A 263 8.34 -1.12 1.41
CA GLY A 263 9.27 -1.15 2.52
C GLY A 263 9.36 -2.49 3.26
N PRO A 264 10.35 -2.63 4.17
CA PRO A 264 10.48 -3.79 5.05
C PRO A 264 9.19 -4.17 5.80
N ALA A 265 8.40 -3.17 6.20
CA ALA A 265 7.14 -3.40 6.91
C ALA A 265 6.11 -4.15 6.04
N ASP A 266 6.13 -3.99 4.72
CA ASP A 266 5.14 -4.57 3.80
C ASP A 266 5.40 -6.07 3.53
N VAL A 267 6.63 -6.53 3.76
CA VAL A 267 7.01 -7.96 3.71
C VAL A 267 7.10 -8.59 5.10
N HIS A 268 6.71 -7.90 6.17
CA HIS A 268 6.78 -8.49 7.50
C HIS A 268 5.68 -9.54 7.69
N ASN A 269 6.09 -10.79 7.91
CA ASN A 269 5.25 -11.94 8.14
C ASN A 269 5.07 -12.23 9.64
N ARG A 270 3.82 -12.17 10.12
CA ARG A 270 3.45 -12.53 11.51
C ARG A 270 2.97 -13.98 11.69
N GLU A 271 3.25 -14.84 10.71
CA GLU A 271 3.03 -16.29 10.74
C GLU A 271 4.26 -16.97 10.13
N PRO A 272 5.37 -17.08 10.90
CA PRO A 272 6.62 -17.65 10.42
C PRO A 272 6.40 -19.00 9.72
N ARG A 273 6.87 -19.10 8.48
CA ARG A 273 6.77 -20.29 7.64
C ARG A 273 7.77 -20.22 6.50
N ASN A 274 7.97 -21.36 5.84
CA ASN A 274 8.88 -21.44 4.71
C ASN A 274 8.24 -20.87 3.43
N PHE A 275 9.05 -20.14 2.66
CA PHE A 275 8.74 -19.67 1.32
C PHE A 275 9.88 -20.06 0.37
N SER A 276 9.57 -20.07 -0.93
CA SER A 276 10.56 -20.25 -2.00
C SER A 276 11.29 -18.94 -2.27
N LEU A 277 12.28 -18.61 -1.43
CA LEU A 277 13.02 -17.36 -1.51
C LEU A 277 14.01 -17.37 -2.67
N ILE A 278 14.08 -16.29 -3.43
CA ILE A 278 14.93 -16.15 -4.61
C ILE A 278 16.40 -16.06 -4.19
N THR A 279 17.27 -16.85 -4.83
CA THR A 279 18.70 -16.93 -4.49
C THR A 279 19.64 -16.52 -5.62
N GLY A 280 19.17 -16.45 -6.86
CA GLY A 280 20.03 -16.06 -7.99
C GLY A 280 19.27 -15.79 -9.28
N LYS A 281 19.99 -15.24 -10.26
CA LYS A 281 19.50 -14.88 -11.61
C LYS A 281 18.39 -13.81 -11.62
N ALA A 282 18.27 -13.08 -10.52
CA ALA A 282 17.44 -11.89 -10.35
C ALA A 282 18.16 -10.90 -9.42
N ASN A 283 17.77 -9.63 -9.49
CA ASN A 283 18.06 -8.64 -8.47
C ASN A 283 17.16 -8.93 -7.27
N ILE A 284 17.79 -9.35 -6.16
CA ILE A 284 17.10 -9.75 -4.94
C ILE A 284 16.83 -8.52 -4.08
N LEU A 285 15.65 -8.45 -3.49
CA LEU A 285 15.29 -7.44 -2.49
C LEU A 285 14.92 -8.14 -1.17
N GLY A 286 15.49 -7.66 -0.06
CA GLY A 286 15.42 -8.33 1.22
C GLY A 286 16.20 -9.65 1.22
N ASP A 287 15.57 -10.72 1.69
CA ASP A 287 16.16 -12.06 1.82
C ASP A 287 15.79 -13.01 0.65
N GLY A 288 15.22 -12.46 -0.43
CA GLY A 288 14.67 -13.25 -1.54
C GLY A 288 13.15 -13.33 -1.55
N VAL A 289 12.47 -12.66 -0.61
CA VAL A 289 10.99 -12.54 -0.60
C VAL A 289 10.46 -11.74 -1.79
N LEU A 290 11.24 -10.78 -2.28
CA LEU A 290 10.97 -9.99 -3.47
C LEU A 290 12.19 -10.05 -4.40
N GLY A 291 11.96 -9.93 -5.70
CA GLY A 291 13.05 -9.78 -6.65
C GLY A 291 12.57 -9.43 -8.05
N PHE A 292 13.49 -9.01 -8.91
CA PHE A 292 13.18 -8.75 -10.31
C PHE A 292 14.31 -9.16 -11.25
N ALA A 293 13.96 -9.58 -12.46
CA ALA A 293 14.89 -9.89 -13.54
C ALA A 293 14.51 -9.09 -14.80
N ASP A 294 15.35 -9.20 -15.84
CA ASP A 294 15.14 -8.59 -17.15
C ASP A 294 14.82 -7.08 -17.09
N ASN A 295 15.66 -6.33 -16.36
CA ASN A 295 15.48 -4.88 -16.15
C ASN A 295 14.11 -4.49 -15.56
N GLY A 296 13.54 -5.35 -14.71
CA GLY A 296 12.27 -5.09 -14.04
C GLY A 296 11.04 -5.54 -14.84
N ARG A 297 11.22 -6.27 -15.94
CA ARG A 297 10.13 -6.86 -16.71
C ARG A 297 9.59 -8.15 -16.10
N VAL A 298 10.39 -8.87 -15.34
CA VAL A 298 9.96 -10.07 -14.61
C VAL A 298 10.06 -9.79 -13.12
N ILE A 299 8.93 -9.74 -12.42
CA ILE A 299 8.85 -9.50 -10.99
C ILE A 299 8.52 -10.79 -10.25
N PHE A 300 9.13 -10.98 -9.09
CA PHE A 300 8.86 -12.09 -8.19
C PHE A 300 8.37 -11.55 -6.85
N CYS A 301 7.25 -12.07 -6.37
CA CYS A 301 6.70 -11.76 -5.06
C CYS A 301 6.29 -13.05 -4.35
N GLN A 302 7.08 -13.46 -3.35
CA GLN A 302 6.90 -14.76 -2.70
C GLN A 302 5.81 -14.77 -1.63
N MET A 303 5.52 -13.60 -1.05
CA MET A 303 4.39 -13.46 -0.13
C MET A 303 3.11 -13.16 -0.91
N VAL A 304 2.13 -14.05 -0.77
CA VAL A 304 0.87 -13.98 -1.50
C VAL A 304 -0.29 -13.75 -0.53
N PRO A 305 -1.15 -12.73 -0.72
CA PRO A 305 -2.12 -12.33 0.30
C PRO A 305 -3.10 -13.42 0.72
N TRP A 306 -3.64 -14.17 -0.24
CA TRP A 306 -4.67 -15.18 0.01
C TRP A 306 -4.16 -16.43 0.74
N GLN A 307 -2.86 -16.51 1.06
CA GLN A 307 -2.30 -17.54 1.94
C GLN A 307 -2.38 -17.18 3.43
N PHE A 308 -2.86 -15.97 3.78
CA PHE A 308 -2.95 -15.50 5.17
C PHE A 308 -4.41 -15.40 5.59
N SER A 309 -4.73 -16.01 6.73
CA SER A 309 -6.07 -15.95 7.31
C SER A 309 -6.39 -14.53 7.79
N THR A 310 -7.61 -14.06 7.56
CA THR A 310 -8.10 -12.79 8.11
C THR A 310 -8.77 -12.96 9.48
N LYS A 311 -8.88 -14.20 9.99
CA LYS A 311 -9.56 -14.53 11.25
C LYS A 311 -8.71 -14.30 12.50
N GLN A 312 -7.38 -14.43 12.40
CA GLN A 312 -6.47 -14.20 13.52
C GLN A 312 -5.77 -12.84 13.33
N GLN A 313 -5.60 -12.09 14.41
CA GLN A 313 -5.17 -10.70 14.31
C GLN A 313 -3.75 -10.52 13.77
N ASN A 314 -2.86 -11.45 14.09
CA ASN A 314 -1.49 -11.46 13.57
C ASN A 314 -1.46 -11.67 12.05
N THR A 315 -2.12 -12.71 11.54
CA THR A 315 -2.17 -13.05 10.11
C THR A 315 -2.99 -12.05 9.30
N ARG A 316 -4.05 -11.48 9.88
CA ARG A 316 -4.83 -10.40 9.27
C ARG A 316 -3.97 -9.17 8.93
N ARG A 317 -3.05 -8.78 9.82
CA ARG A 317 -2.12 -7.68 9.53
C ARG A 317 -1.16 -8.03 8.38
N THR A 318 -0.73 -9.28 8.28
CA THR A 318 0.08 -9.77 7.15
C THR A 318 -0.73 -9.75 5.85
N PHE A 319 -1.99 -10.19 5.88
CA PHE A 319 -2.91 -10.10 4.74
C PHE A 319 -3.03 -8.67 4.21
N ARG A 320 -3.31 -7.68 5.08
CA ARG A 320 -3.41 -6.26 4.67
C ARG A 320 -2.16 -5.75 3.97
N ARG A 321 -1.00 -6.03 4.55
CA ARG A 321 0.30 -5.56 4.04
C ARG A 321 0.65 -6.18 2.72
N THR A 322 0.50 -7.49 2.61
CA THR A 322 0.78 -8.21 1.36
C THR A 322 -0.20 -7.81 0.27
N SER A 323 -1.46 -7.49 0.60
CA SER A 323 -2.41 -6.92 -0.35
C SER A 323 -1.96 -5.55 -0.85
N ALA A 324 -1.60 -4.62 0.05
CA ALA A 324 -1.08 -3.30 -0.34
C ALA A 324 0.23 -3.41 -1.14
N LEU A 325 1.11 -4.34 -0.77
CA LEU A 325 2.32 -4.68 -1.52
C LEU A 325 2.00 -5.11 -2.95
N LEU A 326 1.10 -6.09 -3.13
CA LEU A 326 0.75 -6.62 -4.44
C LEU A 326 0.14 -5.53 -5.33
N THR A 327 -0.81 -4.75 -4.80
CA THR A 327 -1.45 -3.69 -5.59
C THR A 327 -0.50 -2.56 -5.94
N ARG A 328 0.43 -2.21 -5.05
CA ARG A 328 1.50 -1.25 -5.30
C ARG A 328 2.46 -1.72 -6.40
N VAL A 329 2.89 -2.98 -6.37
CA VAL A 329 3.73 -3.57 -7.44
C VAL A 329 2.99 -3.55 -8.77
N LEU A 330 1.72 -3.96 -8.82
CA LEU A 330 0.90 -3.90 -10.03
C LEU A 330 0.76 -2.46 -10.57
N GLY A 331 0.55 -1.48 -9.68
CA GLY A 331 0.51 -0.07 -10.05
C GLY A 331 1.84 0.44 -10.62
N ASN A 332 2.99 -0.03 -10.11
CA ASN A 332 4.32 0.30 -10.66
C ASN A 332 4.55 -0.32 -12.05
N LEU A 333 3.88 -1.43 -12.36
CA LEU A 333 3.85 -2.02 -13.69
C LEU A 333 2.83 -1.35 -14.63
N GLY A 334 2.11 -0.34 -14.16
CA GLY A 334 1.12 0.42 -14.94
C GLY A 334 -0.24 -0.26 -15.04
N VAL A 335 -0.51 -1.30 -14.24
CA VAL A 335 -1.80 -2.00 -14.24
C VAL A 335 -2.87 -1.08 -13.64
N GLN A 336 -3.95 -0.88 -14.38
CA GLN A 336 -5.04 -0.05 -13.92
C GLN A 336 -5.95 -0.79 -12.94
N SER A 337 -6.24 -0.15 -11.81
CA SER A 337 -7.35 -0.51 -10.92
C SER A 337 -8.38 0.61 -10.93
N GLN A 338 -9.65 0.24 -10.77
CA GLN A 338 -10.74 1.19 -10.59
C GLN A 338 -11.17 1.20 -9.13
N THR A 339 -11.48 2.38 -8.62
CA THR A 339 -12.05 2.53 -7.29
C THR A 339 -13.24 3.47 -7.32
N SER A 340 -14.02 3.47 -6.25
CA SER A 340 -15.13 4.42 -6.11
C SER A 340 -14.69 5.86 -5.80
N LEU A 341 -13.37 6.15 -5.77
CA LEU A 341 -12.86 7.45 -5.35
C LEU A 341 -13.31 8.59 -6.28
N LEU A 342 -13.13 8.45 -7.59
CA LEU A 342 -13.46 9.52 -8.55
C LEU A 342 -14.97 9.77 -8.60
N GLU A 343 -15.78 8.73 -8.50
CA GLU A 343 -17.24 8.85 -8.37
C GLU A 343 -17.63 9.61 -7.10
N ARG A 344 -16.98 9.32 -5.96
CA ARG A 344 -17.21 10.02 -4.69
C ARG A 344 -16.70 11.46 -4.68
N PHE A 345 -15.76 11.79 -5.56
CA PHE A 345 -15.27 13.15 -5.70
C PHE A 345 -16.31 14.04 -6.39
N SER A 346 -16.95 13.53 -7.43
CA SER A 346 -17.94 14.25 -8.24
C SER A 346 -19.34 14.36 -7.60
N LYS A 347 -19.66 13.50 -6.63
CA LYS A 347 -20.96 13.51 -5.92
C LYS A 347 -20.83 14.10 -4.51
N PRO A 348 -21.74 15.00 -4.08
CA PRO A 348 -21.78 15.48 -2.70
C PRO A 348 -22.14 14.33 -1.73
N VAL A 349 -21.69 14.44 -0.48
CA VAL A 349 -22.06 13.46 0.56
C VAL A 349 -23.47 13.78 1.04
N THR A 350 -24.39 12.83 0.90
CA THR A 350 -25.77 12.93 1.42
C THR A 350 -25.90 12.51 2.90
N SER A 351 -24.80 12.44 3.65
CA SER A 351 -24.81 11.99 5.04
C SER A 351 -25.38 13.06 5.98
N ILE A 352 -26.16 12.61 6.95
CA ILE A 352 -26.62 13.42 8.09
C ILE A 352 -25.41 13.70 9.01
N ALA A 353 -25.28 14.93 9.49
CA ALA A 353 -24.20 15.31 10.40
C ALA A 353 -24.17 14.40 11.65
N GLY A 354 -22.98 13.87 11.98
CA GLY A 354 -22.78 13.01 13.15
C GLY A 354 -22.92 11.50 12.91
N GLN A 355 -23.30 11.05 11.70
CA GLN A 355 -23.32 9.62 11.37
C GLN A 355 -22.02 9.20 10.66
N SER A 356 -21.45 8.07 11.10
CA SER A 356 -20.36 7.42 10.36
C SER A 356 -20.87 6.99 8.99
N PRO A 357 -20.05 7.09 7.92
CA PRO A 357 -20.44 6.59 6.61
C PRO A 357 -20.80 5.10 6.69
N GLU A 358 -21.72 4.64 5.84
CA GLU A 358 -22.15 3.24 5.84
C GLU A 358 -20.95 2.29 5.72
N LYS A 359 -20.98 1.14 6.40
CA LYS A 359 -19.91 0.13 6.40
C LYS A 359 -19.36 -0.23 5.00
N PRO A 360 -20.20 -0.40 3.96
CA PRO A 360 -19.73 -0.62 2.59
C PRO A 360 -18.85 0.52 2.04
N ARG A 361 -19.11 1.77 2.45
CA ARG A 361 -18.31 2.94 2.02
C ARG A 361 -16.90 2.88 2.60
N MET A 362 -16.75 2.45 3.86
CA MET A 362 -15.47 2.37 4.59
C MET A 362 -14.61 1.17 4.18
N ASN A 363 -15.18 0.17 3.52
CA ASN A 363 -14.45 -0.99 2.99
C ASN A 363 -14.05 -0.80 1.52
N ALA A 364 -14.36 0.33 0.89
CA ALA A 364 -14.16 0.49 -0.55
C ALA A 364 -12.70 0.50 -1.02
N PHE A 365 -11.76 0.72 -0.10
CA PHE A 365 -10.32 0.73 -0.38
C PHE A 365 -9.56 -0.38 0.37
N TYR A 366 -10.29 -1.30 1.00
CA TYR A 366 -9.73 -2.31 1.90
C TYR A 366 -10.38 -3.68 1.63
N LEU A 367 -9.60 -4.76 1.73
CA LEU A 367 -10.06 -6.12 1.42
C LEU A 367 -10.61 -6.88 2.62
N ASP A 368 -10.84 -6.18 3.73
CA ASP A 368 -11.38 -6.71 4.96
C ASP A 368 -12.30 -5.70 5.64
N THR A 369 -12.88 -6.04 6.79
CA THR A 369 -13.78 -5.13 7.55
C THR A 369 -13.09 -4.59 8.78
N LEU A 370 -13.19 -3.31 9.09
CA LEU A 370 -12.55 -2.79 10.31
C LEU A 370 -13.11 -3.46 11.58
N GLU A 371 -12.22 -3.91 12.45
CA GLU A 371 -12.50 -4.50 13.77
C GLU A 371 -11.83 -3.68 14.88
N GLU A 372 -12.34 -3.81 16.11
CA GLU A 372 -11.83 -3.06 17.26
C GLU A 372 -10.33 -3.32 17.54
N TRP A 373 -9.84 -4.52 17.24
CA TRP A 373 -8.45 -4.94 17.47
C TRP A 373 -7.48 -4.48 16.37
N ASP A 374 -7.99 -3.82 15.33
CA ASP A 374 -7.18 -3.29 14.24
C ASP A 374 -6.49 -1.98 14.58
N ASP A 375 -6.95 -1.25 15.61
CA ASP A 375 -6.23 -0.09 16.14
C ASP A 375 -4.94 -0.59 16.84
N PRO A 376 -3.75 -0.30 16.29
CA PRO A 376 -2.51 -0.79 16.90
C PRO A 376 -2.20 -0.12 18.24
N TYR A 377 -2.77 1.06 18.50
CA TYR A 377 -2.59 1.82 19.74
C TYR A 377 -3.61 1.45 20.82
N ARG A 378 -4.54 0.53 20.55
CA ARG A 378 -5.54 0.06 21.52
C ARG A 378 -4.94 -0.36 22.87
N PHE A 379 -3.78 -1.01 22.84
CA PHE A 379 -3.11 -1.57 24.02
C PHE A 379 -2.12 -0.61 24.67
N PHE A 380 -2.04 0.63 24.19
CA PHE A 380 -1.09 1.63 24.66
C PHE A 380 -1.78 2.43 25.79
N GLY A 381 -1.36 2.21 27.03
CA GLY A 381 -2.00 2.74 28.23
C GLY A 381 -1.26 3.90 28.89
N TRP A 382 -0.65 4.80 28.12
CA TRP A 382 0.05 5.97 28.67
C TRP A 382 -0.89 7.10 29.05
#